data_AF-A0A7Y6UD01-F1
#
_entry.id   AF-A0A7Y6UD01-F1
#
_cell.length_a   1.000
_cell.length_b   1.000
_cell.length_c   1.000
_cell.angle_alpha   90.00
_cell.angle_beta   90.00
_cell.angle_gamma   90.00
#
_symmetry.space_group_name_H-M   'P 1'
#
loop_
_entity.id
_entity.type
_entity.pdbx_description
1 polymer ?
#
loop_
_entity_poly.entity_id
_entity_poly.type
_entity_poly.pdbx_seq_one_letter_code
_entity_poly.pdbx_strand_id
1 'polypeptide(L)'
;MDPLSPAQLRLNLDTRELHAAADEGWAFLRQLRIRRRDYIDQLIVTYGFESSVESAFAYTPGLRAVMDLRERARAGLIAQDLIAAGMSALEVAQLPQLSLLGFDSVREALGWMYVTERATLHFDALRRWLLRSLGPATPTAYLRAYDGIASARWSQFGRVLDAECSDEPGMQQVLSGARRGFEVLARWSEQVRPSLRSRSVS
;
A
#
# COMPACT_ATOMS: atom_id res chain seq x y z
N MET A 1 -12.41 -1.15 18.19
CA MET A 1 -12.13 -0.40 16.95
C MET A 1 -13.06 0.79 16.97
N ASP A 2 -12.53 1.98 16.72
CA ASP A 2 -13.37 3.15 16.51
C ASP A 2 -14.26 2.90 15.27
N PRO A 3 -15.50 3.42 15.26
CA PRO A 3 -16.33 3.36 14.07
C PRO A 3 -15.64 4.09 12.90
N LEU A 4 -15.82 3.58 11.69
CA LEU A 4 -15.36 4.26 10.48
C LEU A 4 -16.02 5.64 10.38
N SER A 5 -15.26 6.62 9.93
CA SER A 5 -15.82 7.90 9.48
C SER A 5 -16.84 7.69 8.35
N PRO A 6 -17.83 8.58 8.17
CA PRO A 6 -18.73 8.56 7.03
C PRO A 6 -17.99 8.47 5.68
N ALA A 7 -16.92 9.24 5.48
CA ALA A 7 -16.14 9.19 4.24
C ALA A 7 -15.44 7.82 4.05
N GLN A 8 -14.86 7.24 5.10
CA GLN A 8 -14.26 5.90 5.03
C GLN A 8 -15.28 4.80 4.76
N LEU A 9 -16.46 4.89 5.39
CA LEU A 9 -17.54 3.94 5.15
C LEU A 9 -17.99 4.00 3.69
N ARG A 10 -18.15 5.22 3.14
CA ARG A 10 -18.53 5.41 1.75
C ARG A 10 -17.47 4.87 0.80
N LEU A 11 -16.19 5.18 1.03
CA LEU A 11 -15.07 4.60 0.27
C LEU A 11 -15.10 3.07 0.33
N ASN A 12 -15.29 2.50 1.52
CA ASN A 12 -15.29 1.05 1.71
C ASN A 12 -16.39 0.36 0.91
N LEU A 13 -17.62 0.89 0.96
CA LEU A 13 -18.77 0.34 0.25
C LEU A 13 -18.60 0.49 -1.26
N ASP A 14 -18.27 1.69 -1.74
CA ASP A 14 -18.25 2.00 -3.17
C ASP A 14 -17.05 1.39 -3.91
N THR A 15 -15.97 1.04 -3.20
CA THR A 15 -14.78 0.42 -3.81
C THR A 15 -14.65 -1.08 -3.50
N ARG A 16 -15.65 -1.68 -2.84
CA ARG A 16 -15.58 -3.05 -2.32
C ARG A 16 -15.23 -4.10 -3.38
N GLU A 17 -15.79 -3.96 -4.57
CA GLU A 17 -15.54 -4.84 -5.73
C GLU A 17 -14.06 -4.84 -6.18
N LEU A 18 -13.33 -3.76 -5.92
CA LEU A 18 -11.94 -3.58 -6.32
C LEU A 18 -10.93 -4.12 -5.30
N HIS A 19 -11.37 -4.35 -4.04
CA HIS A 19 -10.46 -4.75 -2.96
C HIS A 19 -9.82 -6.12 -3.22
N ALA A 20 -10.58 -7.07 -3.78
CA ALA A 20 -10.10 -8.43 -4.01
C ALA A 20 -8.92 -8.48 -4.98
N ALA A 21 -9.01 -7.76 -6.11
CA ALA A 21 -7.92 -7.69 -7.10
C ALA A 21 -6.68 -7.00 -6.51
N ALA A 22 -6.89 -5.91 -5.77
CA ALA A 22 -5.80 -5.17 -5.12
C ALA A 22 -5.09 -5.97 -4.02
N ASP A 23 -5.82 -6.82 -3.29
CA ASP A 23 -5.29 -7.63 -2.20
C ASP A 23 -4.79 -9.01 -2.63
N GLU A 24 -4.87 -9.37 -3.92
CA GLU A 24 -4.57 -10.72 -4.42
C GLU A 24 -3.19 -11.20 -3.99
N GLY A 25 -2.17 -10.33 -4.09
CA GLY A 25 -0.81 -10.63 -3.67
C GLY A 25 -0.68 -10.97 -2.19
N TRP A 26 -1.36 -10.22 -1.34
CA TRP A 26 -1.37 -10.46 0.10
C TRP A 26 -2.20 -11.69 0.46
N ALA A 27 -3.30 -11.93 -0.26
CA ALA A 27 -4.13 -13.12 -0.09
C ALA A 27 -3.36 -14.40 -0.48
N PHE A 28 -2.58 -14.36 -1.56
CA PHE A 28 -1.72 -15.46 -2.00
C PHE A 28 -0.71 -15.87 -0.91
N LEU A 29 -0.13 -14.90 -0.19
CA LEU A 29 0.82 -15.18 0.90
C LEU A 29 0.20 -15.87 2.12
N ARG A 30 -1.13 -15.98 2.21
CA ARG A 30 -1.82 -16.70 3.29
C ARG A 30 -2.04 -18.19 2.99
N GLN A 31 -1.55 -18.68 1.85
CA GLN A 31 -1.67 -20.10 1.49
C GLN A 31 -0.69 -20.98 2.30
N LEU A 32 -1.03 -22.27 2.45
CA LEU A 32 -0.30 -23.23 3.30
C LEU A 32 1.12 -23.58 2.82
N ARG A 33 1.49 -23.23 1.58
CA ARG A 33 2.78 -23.62 0.96
C ARG A 33 3.49 -22.45 0.29
N ILE A 34 3.64 -21.36 1.03
CA ILE A 34 4.41 -20.20 0.58
C ILE A 34 5.92 -20.43 0.74
N ARG A 35 6.70 -19.90 -0.19
CA ARG A 35 8.17 -19.88 -0.13
C ARG A 35 8.63 -18.47 0.20
N ARG A 36 9.85 -18.34 0.73
CA ARG A 36 10.49 -17.03 0.98
C ARG A 36 10.52 -16.17 -0.29
N ARG A 37 10.74 -16.78 -1.45
CA ARG A 37 10.73 -16.07 -2.74
C ARG A 37 9.38 -15.45 -3.07
N ASP A 38 8.27 -16.11 -2.74
CA ASP A 38 6.92 -15.60 -3.01
C ASP A 38 6.67 -14.30 -2.22
N TYR A 39 7.18 -14.23 -0.99
CA TYR A 39 7.13 -13.01 -0.17
C TYR A 39 8.05 -11.90 -0.72
N ILE A 40 9.27 -12.23 -1.14
CA ILE A 40 10.20 -11.27 -1.76
C ILE A 40 9.59 -10.69 -3.05
N ASP A 41 9.01 -11.53 -3.91
CA ASP A 41 8.35 -11.07 -5.14
C ASP A 41 7.19 -10.11 -4.82
N GLN A 42 6.42 -10.41 -3.77
CA GLN A 42 5.37 -9.50 -3.31
C GLN A 42 5.95 -8.17 -2.80
N LEU A 43 7.04 -8.19 -2.04
CA LEU A 43 7.72 -6.97 -1.59
C LEU A 43 8.23 -6.12 -2.77
N ILE A 44 8.75 -6.74 -3.84
CA ILE A 44 9.20 -6.03 -5.04
C ILE A 44 8.02 -5.32 -5.72
N VAL A 45 6.90 -6.02 -5.91
CA VAL A 45 5.69 -5.43 -6.50
C VAL A 45 5.20 -4.26 -5.64
N THR A 46 5.13 -4.45 -4.32
CA THR A 46 4.69 -3.41 -3.39
C THR A 46 5.66 -2.23 -3.34
N TYR A 47 6.98 -2.47 -3.39
CA TYR A 47 8.00 -1.41 -3.41
C TYR A 47 7.80 -0.47 -4.58
N GLY A 48 7.66 -1.02 -5.80
CA GLY A 48 7.51 -0.19 -7.00
C GLY A 48 6.21 0.63 -7.02
N PHE A 49 5.16 0.17 -6.33
CA PHE A 49 3.93 0.93 -6.16
C PHE A 49 4.04 1.98 -5.05
N GLU A 50 4.36 1.58 -3.81
CA GLU A 50 4.41 2.48 -2.65
C GLU A 50 5.44 3.60 -2.85
N SER A 51 6.64 3.29 -3.37
CA SER A 51 7.67 4.32 -3.61
C SER A 51 7.21 5.41 -4.60
N SER A 52 6.49 5.01 -5.64
CA SER A 52 5.98 5.92 -6.67
C SER A 52 4.81 6.76 -6.14
N VAL A 53 3.92 6.15 -5.36
CA VAL A 53 2.80 6.84 -4.72
C VAL A 53 3.30 7.82 -3.64
N GLU A 54 4.27 7.44 -2.82
CA GLU A 54 4.91 8.34 -1.84
C GLU A 54 5.60 9.51 -2.51
N SER A 55 6.29 9.27 -3.63
CA SER A 55 6.90 10.34 -4.43
C SER A 55 5.84 11.28 -4.98
N ALA A 56 4.75 10.74 -5.54
CA ALA A 56 3.63 11.54 -6.04
C ALA A 56 3.00 12.40 -4.94
N PHE A 57 2.79 11.86 -3.73
CA PHE A 57 2.31 12.64 -2.57
C PHE A 57 3.24 13.80 -2.22
N ALA A 58 4.56 13.59 -2.29
CA ALA A 58 5.52 14.64 -2.00
C ALA A 58 5.44 15.82 -2.99
N TYR A 59 5.02 15.56 -4.23
CA TYR A 59 4.86 16.57 -5.28
C TYR A 59 3.45 17.16 -5.39
N THR A 60 2.44 16.61 -4.71
CA THR A 60 1.07 17.15 -4.72
C THR A 60 0.96 18.44 -3.90
N PRO A 61 0.64 19.59 -4.52
CA PRO A 61 0.46 20.85 -3.81
C PRO A 61 -0.66 20.77 -2.77
N GLY A 62 -0.44 21.36 -1.59
CA GLY A 62 -1.45 21.44 -0.52
C GLY A 62 -1.62 20.17 0.32
N LEU A 63 -1.17 18.99 -0.15
CA LEU A 63 -1.40 17.74 0.59
C LEU A 63 -0.71 17.72 1.97
N ARG A 64 0.49 18.29 2.07
CA ARG A 64 1.23 18.42 3.34
C ARG A 64 0.54 19.32 4.36
N ALA A 65 -0.38 20.18 3.95
CA ALA A 65 -1.14 21.02 4.87
C ALA A 65 -2.24 20.24 5.61
N VAL A 66 -2.71 19.14 5.02
CA VAL A 66 -3.82 18.33 5.56
C VAL A 66 -3.37 16.99 6.14
N MET A 67 -2.17 16.53 5.76
CA MET A 67 -1.65 15.22 6.16
C MET A 67 -0.14 15.23 6.43
N ASP A 68 0.29 14.59 7.53
CA ASP A 68 1.71 14.29 7.72
C ASP A 68 2.11 13.07 6.88
N LEU A 69 2.84 13.35 5.80
CA LEU A 69 3.33 12.33 4.87
C LEU A 69 4.51 11.53 5.43
N ARG A 70 5.31 12.10 6.36
CA ARG A 70 6.49 11.42 6.90
C ARG A 70 6.10 10.23 7.74
N GLU A 71 5.04 10.37 8.53
CA GLU A 71 4.51 9.28 9.33
C GLU A 71 3.94 8.14 8.47
N ARG A 72 3.55 8.43 7.22
CA ARG A 72 2.93 7.48 6.29
C ARG A 72 3.91 6.88 5.28
N ALA A 73 5.16 7.35 5.24
CA ALA A 73 6.19 6.81 4.37
C ALA A 73 6.60 5.40 4.85
N ARG A 74 6.51 4.42 3.95
CA ARG A 74 6.76 2.99 4.21
C ARG A 74 7.66 2.35 3.17
N ALA A 75 7.89 2.97 2.00
CA ALA A 75 8.73 2.43 0.94
C ALA A 75 10.15 2.11 1.43
N GLY A 76 10.69 2.93 2.34
CA GLY A 76 11.99 2.67 2.97
C GLY A 76 12.02 1.39 3.82
N LEU A 77 10.90 1.03 4.48
CA LEU A 77 10.79 -0.22 5.24
C LEU A 77 10.73 -1.44 4.31
N ILE A 78 10.14 -1.29 3.12
CA ILE A 78 10.15 -2.34 2.10
C ILE A 78 11.58 -2.54 1.58
N ALA A 79 12.29 -1.44 1.28
CA ALA A 79 13.70 -1.52 0.87
C ALA A 79 14.57 -2.19 1.96
N GLN A 80 14.34 -1.87 3.23
CA GLN A 80 15.00 -2.53 4.36
C GLN A 80 14.74 -4.04 4.36
N ASP A 81 13.48 -4.46 4.19
CA ASP A 81 13.13 -5.89 4.16
C ASP A 81 13.75 -6.62 2.95
N LEU A 82 13.81 -5.98 1.78
CA LEU A 82 14.46 -6.52 0.59
C LEU A 82 15.98 -6.69 0.77
N ILE A 83 16.64 -5.72 1.42
CA ILE A 83 18.07 -5.80 1.74
C ILE A 83 18.32 -6.91 2.77
N ALA A 84 17.52 -6.95 3.84
CA ALA A 84 17.58 -8.03 4.82
C ALA A 84 17.25 -9.41 4.22
N ALA A 85 16.54 -9.45 3.10
CA ALA A 85 16.27 -10.66 2.34
C ALA A 85 17.44 -11.11 1.47
N GLY A 86 18.48 -10.29 1.30
CA GLY A 86 19.72 -10.61 0.58
C GLY A 86 19.97 -9.79 -0.68
N MET A 87 19.11 -8.82 -1.02
CA MET A 87 19.36 -7.92 -2.16
C MET A 87 20.36 -6.82 -1.78
N SER A 88 21.19 -6.41 -2.73
CA SER A 88 22.03 -5.23 -2.61
C SER A 88 21.20 -3.94 -2.79
N ALA A 89 21.72 -2.82 -2.26
CA ALA A 89 21.09 -1.52 -2.47
C ALA A 89 20.98 -1.14 -3.96
N LEU A 90 21.95 -1.57 -4.79
CA LEU A 90 21.92 -1.35 -6.23
C LEU A 90 20.78 -2.13 -6.91
N GLU A 91 20.58 -3.39 -6.53
CA GLU A 91 19.46 -4.18 -7.05
C GLU A 91 18.11 -3.59 -6.66
N VAL A 92 17.96 -3.10 -5.42
CA VAL A 92 16.73 -2.42 -4.98
C VAL A 92 16.48 -1.14 -5.79
N ALA A 93 17.52 -0.34 -6.03
CA ALA A 93 17.40 0.90 -6.83
C ALA A 93 17.03 0.64 -8.30
N GLN A 94 17.27 -0.56 -8.82
CA GLN A 94 16.94 -0.96 -10.19
C GLN A 94 15.62 -1.73 -10.31
N LEU A 95 14.89 -1.91 -9.20
CA LEU A 95 13.58 -2.55 -9.24
C LEU A 95 12.60 -1.74 -10.10
N PRO A 96 11.66 -2.42 -10.79
CA PRO A 96 10.65 -1.72 -11.57
C PRO A 96 9.80 -0.86 -10.65
N GLN A 97 9.53 0.37 -11.08
CA GLN A 97 8.67 1.34 -10.38
C GLN A 97 7.50 1.75 -11.28
N LEU A 98 6.36 2.06 -10.66
CA LEU A 98 5.21 2.61 -11.34
C LEU A 98 5.55 4.03 -11.83
N SER A 99 5.25 4.34 -13.09
CA SER A 99 5.37 5.72 -13.58
C SER A 99 4.18 6.56 -13.09
N LEU A 100 4.39 7.36 -12.04
CA LEU A 100 3.38 8.25 -11.46
C LEU A 100 4.01 9.62 -11.14
N LEU A 101 3.47 10.70 -11.70
CA LEU A 101 4.09 12.03 -11.64
C LEU A 101 3.54 12.92 -10.51
N GLY A 102 2.34 12.63 -10.01
CA GLY A 102 1.63 13.46 -9.04
C GLY A 102 0.12 13.26 -9.11
N PHE A 103 -0.60 14.03 -8.30
CA PHE A 103 -2.06 14.08 -8.28
C PHE A 103 -2.52 15.51 -8.54
N ASP A 104 -3.64 15.66 -9.26
CA ASP A 104 -4.17 16.97 -9.67
C ASP A 104 -4.78 17.75 -8.50
N SER A 105 -5.11 17.05 -7.41
CA SER A 105 -5.69 17.67 -6.21
C SER A 105 -5.37 16.89 -4.93
N VAL A 106 -5.53 17.57 -3.79
CA VAL A 106 -5.47 16.96 -2.46
C VAL A 106 -6.46 15.80 -2.35
N ARG A 107 -7.68 15.96 -2.87
CA ARG A 107 -8.74 14.96 -2.78
C ARG A 107 -8.42 13.71 -3.61
N GLU A 108 -7.89 13.87 -4.82
CA GLU A 108 -7.40 12.73 -5.59
C GLU A 108 -6.31 11.98 -4.81
N ALA A 109 -5.32 12.70 -4.27
CA ALA A 109 -4.26 12.10 -3.47
C ALA A 109 -4.78 11.36 -2.23
N LEU A 110 -5.79 11.89 -1.53
CA LEU A 110 -6.42 11.20 -0.39
C LEU A 110 -7.13 9.92 -0.82
N GLY A 111 -7.71 9.88 -2.02
CA GLY A 111 -8.27 8.66 -2.61
C GLY A 111 -7.20 7.59 -2.81
N TRP A 112 -6.03 7.95 -3.34
CA TRP A 112 -4.89 7.03 -3.47
C TRP A 112 -4.30 6.63 -2.13
N MET A 113 -4.25 7.56 -1.17
CA MET A 113 -3.81 7.27 0.18
C MET A 113 -4.70 6.22 0.84
N TYR A 114 -6.02 6.29 0.66
CA TYR A 114 -6.95 5.27 1.14
C TYR A 114 -6.58 3.86 0.66
N VAL A 115 -6.13 3.71 -0.60
CA VAL A 115 -5.73 2.41 -1.17
C VAL A 115 -4.54 1.82 -0.40
N THR A 116 -3.48 2.61 -0.19
CA THR A 116 -2.27 2.16 0.51
C THR A 116 -2.49 1.97 2.01
N GLU A 117 -3.22 2.87 2.66
CA GLU A 117 -3.52 2.80 4.09
C GLU A 117 -4.41 1.60 4.43
N ARG A 118 -5.37 1.26 3.57
CA ARG A 118 -6.25 0.10 3.76
C ARG A 118 -5.47 -1.21 3.79
N ALA A 119 -4.39 -1.34 3.02
CA ALA A 119 -3.57 -2.55 3.02
C ALA A 119 -2.97 -2.83 4.41
N THR A 120 -2.65 -1.77 5.17
CA THR A 120 -2.06 -1.88 6.51
C THR A 120 -2.96 -2.58 7.53
N LEU A 121 -4.27 -2.59 7.32
CA LEU A 121 -5.25 -3.23 8.21
C LEU A 121 -5.04 -4.75 8.34
N HIS A 122 -4.38 -5.36 7.36
CA HIS A 122 -4.11 -6.80 7.34
C HIS A 122 -2.68 -7.16 7.77
N PHE A 123 -1.82 -6.17 8.05
CA PHE A 123 -0.38 -6.40 8.21
C PHE A 123 -0.04 -7.28 9.42
N ASP A 124 -0.67 -7.05 10.57
CA ASP A 124 -0.36 -7.85 11.77
C ASP A 124 -0.71 -9.34 11.57
N ALA A 125 -1.89 -9.62 11.02
CA ALA A 125 -2.33 -10.98 10.76
C ALA A 125 -1.40 -11.66 9.74
N LEU A 126 -1.03 -10.95 8.67
CA LEU A 126 -0.10 -11.45 7.66
C LEU A 126 1.30 -11.68 8.24
N ARG A 127 1.83 -10.74 9.02
CA ARG A 127 3.13 -10.85 9.68
C ARG A 127 3.20 -12.09 10.57
N ARG A 128 2.19 -12.27 11.43
CA ARG A 128 2.12 -13.45 12.31
C ARG A 128 2.05 -14.74 11.52
N TRP A 129 1.37 -14.75 10.37
CA TRP A 129 1.36 -15.88 9.45
C TRP A 129 2.75 -16.15 8.87
N LEU A 130 3.40 -15.15 8.27
CA LEU A 130 4.72 -15.29 7.64
C LEU A 130 5.79 -15.77 8.62
N LEU A 131 5.81 -15.25 9.85
CA LEU A 131 6.79 -15.67 10.86
C LEU A 131 6.61 -17.14 11.26
N ARG A 132 5.37 -17.66 11.27
CA ARG A 132 5.12 -19.08 11.52
C ARG A 132 5.46 -19.96 10.32
N SER A 133 5.17 -19.49 9.10
CA SER A 133 5.32 -20.29 7.88
C SER A 133 6.74 -20.29 7.31
N LEU A 134 7.45 -19.16 7.40
CA LEU A 134 8.79 -18.95 6.83
C LEU A 134 9.89 -18.88 7.90
N GLY A 135 9.51 -18.80 9.18
CA GLY A 135 10.40 -18.75 10.33
C GLY A 135 10.64 -17.33 10.86
N PRO A 136 11.19 -17.22 12.09
CA PRO A 136 11.31 -15.97 12.84
C PRO A 136 12.32 -14.98 12.24
N ALA A 137 13.26 -15.45 11.40
CA ALA A 137 14.24 -14.63 10.70
C ALA A 137 13.68 -13.97 9.42
N THR A 138 12.37 -14.03 9.18
CA THR A 138 11.74 -13.37 8.04
C THR A 138 11.74 -11.85 8.25
N PRO A 139 12.30 -11.05 7.33
CA PRO A 139 12.24 -9.59 7.40
C PRO A 139 10.79 -9.13 7.37
N THR A 140 10.37 -8.27 8.30
CA THR A 140 8.97 -7.81 8.39
C THR A 140 8.87 -6.35 8.84
N ALA A 141 9.90 -5.55 8.62
CA ALA A 141 9.93 -4.12 8.95
C ALA A 141 8.74 -3.38 8.34
N TYR A 142 8.40 -3.67 7.08
CA TYR A 142 7.24 -3.09 6.39
C TYR A 142 5.93 -3.47 7.06
N LEU A 143 5.73 -4.75 7.38
CA LEU A 143 4.51 -5.23 8.04
C LEU A 143 4.42 -4.78 9.51
N ARG A 144 5.51 -4.27 10.08
CA ARG A 144 5.56 -3.65 11.40
C ARG A 144 5.37 -2.14 11.38
N ALA A 145 5.25 -1.51 10.21
CA ALA A 145 5.17 -0.06 10.09
C ALA A 145 4.16 0.55 11.09
N TYR A 146 3.02 -0.10 11.28
CA TYR A 146 1.90 0.38 12.09
C TYR A 146 1.64 -0.52 13.33
N ASP A 147 2.65 -1.27 13.78
CA ASP A 147 2.55 -2.15 14.95
C ASP A 147 2.06 -1.37 16.18
N GLY A 148 0.93 -1.78 16.75
CA GLY A 148 0.28 -1.10 17.88
C GLY A 148 -0.44 0.22 17.56
N ILE A 149 -0.32 0.79 16.34
CA ILE A 149 -0.88 2.12 16.00
C ILE A 149 -1.79 2.15 14.77
N ALA A 150 -1.99 1.02 14.09
CA ALA A 150 -2.79 0.95 12.86
C ALA A 150 -4.20 1.53 13.01
N SER A 151 -4.90 1.17 14.09
CA SER A 151 -6.25 1.71 14.36
C SER A 151 -6.23 3.22 14.56
N ALA A 152 -5.27 3.76 15.31
CA ALA A 152 -5.16 5.19 15.55
C ALA A 152 -4.88 5.98 14.27
N ARG A 153 -3.98 5.46 13.41
CA ARG A 153 -3.66 6.06 12.10
C ARG A 153 -4.84 6.02 11.14
N TRP A 154 -5.60 4.92 11.16
CA TRP A 154 -6.81 4.78 10.37
C TRP A 154 -7.91 5.73 10.84
N SER A 155 -8.13 5.87 12.15
CA SER A 155 -9.07 6.85 12.71
C SER A 155 -8.67 8.29 12.40
N GLN A 156 -7.37 8.62 12.50
CA GLN A 156 -6.85 9.94 12.12
C GLN A 156 -7.07 10.23 10.64
N PHE A 157 -6.82 9.25 9.78
CA PHE A 157 -7.04 9.38 8.34
C PHE A 157 -8.52 9.65 8.03
N GLY A 158 -9.43 8.96 8.72
CA GLY A 158 -10.87 9.19 8.60
C GLY A 158 -11.30 10.62 8.91
N ARG A 159 -10.74 11.22 9.96
CA ARG A 159 -11.03 12.63 10.29
C ARG A 159 -10.59 13.61 9.21
N VAL A 160 -9.46 13.35 8.56
CA VAL A 160 -9.01 14.19 7.43
C VAL A 160 -9.92 14.01 6.23
N LEU A 161 -10.34 12.77 5.94
CA LEU A 161 -11.30 12.50 4.87
C LEU A 161 -12.64 13.21 5.10
N ASP A 162 -13.19 13.19 6.31
CA ASP A 162 -14.44 13.90 6.62
C ASP A 162 -14.29 15.43 6.47
N ALA A 163 -13.14 15.99 6.84
CA ALA A 163 -12.87 17.41 6.68
C ALA A 163 -12.75 17.84 5.21
N GLU A 164 -12.12 17.02 4.37
CA GLU A 164 -11.88 17.32 2.95
C GLU A 164 -13.07 16.94 2.04
N CYS A 165 -13.97 16.07 2.53
CA CYS A 165 -15.18 15.59 1.85
C CYS A 165 -16.47 16.11 2.52
N SER A 166 -16.51 17.39 2.90
CA SER A 166 -17.69 17.98 3.51
C SER A 166 -18.88 18.14 2.55
N ASP A 167 -18.66 17.94 1.25
CA ASP A 167 -19.65 18.03 0.19
C ASP A 167 -19.56 16.85 -0.80
N GLU A 168 -20.63 16.65 -1.58
CA GLU A 168 -20.71 15.57 -2.55
C GLU A 168 -19.62 15.68 -3.65
N PRO A 169 -19.33 16.86 -4.24
CA PRO A 169 -18.24 16.97 -5.21
C PRO A 169 -16.87 16.56 -4.66
N GLY A 170 -16.55 16.94 -3.42
CA GLY A 170 -15.30 16.56 -2.76
C GLY A 170 -15.24 15.05 -2.53
N MET A 171 -16.32 14.45 -2.04
CA MET A 171 -16.42 13.00 -1.87
C MET A 171 -16.22 12.25 -3.20
N GLN A 172 -16.82 12.73 -4.28
CA GLN A 172 -16.68 12.13 -5.61
C GLN A 172 -15.23 12.22 -6.14
N GLN A 173 -14.50 13.30 -5.87
CA GLN A 173 -13.07 13.41 -6.23
C GLN A 173 -12.22 12.36 -5.49
N VAL A 174 -12.46 12.17 -4.19
CA VAL A 174 -11.76 11.14 -3.40
C VAL A 174 -12.12 9.73 -3.88
N LEU A 175 -13.40 9.46 -4.15
CA LEU A 175 -13.85 8.18 -4.70
C LEU A 175 -13.21 7.88 -6.05
N SER A 176 -13.16 8.87 -6.95
CA SER A 176 -12.52 8.74 -8.25
C SER A 176 -11.02 8.42 -8.12
N GLY A 177 -10.33 9.15 -7.23
CA GLY A 177 -8.92 8.87 -6.90
C GLY A 177 -8.71 7.46 -6.35
N ALA A 178 -9.56 7.00 -5.44
CA ALA A 178 -9.48 5.65 -4.87
C ALA A 178 -9.71 4.57 -5.93
N ARG A 179 -10.75 4.70 -6.77
CA ARG A 179 -11.01 3.76 -7.88
C ARG A 179 -9.81 3.68 -8.82
N ARG A 180 -9.27 4.83 -9.23
CA ARG A 180 -8.08 4.90 -10.07
C ARG A 180 -6.86 4.24 -9.40
N GLY A 181 -6.65 4.49 -8.12
CA GLY A 181 -5.56 3.88 -7.36
C GLY A 181 -5.65 2.35 -7.30
N PHE A 182 -6.85 1.80 -7.06
CA PHE A 182 -7.09 0.36 -7.08
C PHE A 182 -6.84 -0.26 -8.46
N GLU A 183 -7.38 0.37 -9.51
CA GLU A 183 -7.20 -0.09 -10.88
C GLU A 183 -5.72 -0.08 -11.31
N VAL A 184 -4.98 0.98 -10.95
CA VAL A 184 -3.54 1.08 -11.24
C VAL A 184 -2.75 0.03 -10.45
N LEU A 185 -3.07 -0.19 -9.17
CA LEU A 185 -2.41 -1.23 -8.36
C LEU A 185 -2.61 -2.63 -8.95
N ALA A 186 -3.83 -2.94 -9.39
CA ALA A 186 -4.15 -4.22 -10.03
C ALA A 186 -3.33 -4.39 -11.32
N ARG A 187 -3.41 -3.42 -12.25
CA ARG A 187 -2.65 -3.46 -13.51
C ARG A 187 -1.14 -3.54 -13.30
N TRP A 188 -0.61 -2.76 -12.36
CA TRP A 188 0.80 -2.78 -11.98
C TRP A 188 1.24 -4.17 -11.52
N SER A 189 0.46 -4.78 -10.64
CA SER A 189 0.74 -6.12 -10.12
C SER A 189 0.72 -7.18 -11.22
N GLU A 190 -0.26 -7.13 -12.12
CA GLU A 190 -0.36 -8.03 -13.28
C GLU A 190 0.81 -7.89 -14.24
N GLN A 191 1.31 -6.65 -14.45
CA GLN A 191 2.44 -6.38 -15.34
C GLN A 191 3.77 -6.88 -14.76
N VAL A 192 4.02 -6.70 -13.46
CA VAL A 192 5.32 -6.98 -12.85
C VAL A 192 5.49 -8.46 -12.49
N ARG A 193 4.44 -9.11 -11.98
CA ARG A 193 4.53 -10.50 -11.48
C ARG A 193 5.11 -11.51 -12.49
N PRO A 194 4.72 -11.50 -13.78
CA PRO A 194 5.29 -12.44 -14.77
C PRO A 194 6.81 -12.29 -14.93
N SER A 195 7.31 -11.05 -14.89
CA SER A 195 8.75 -10.76 -15.04
C SER A 195 9.60 -11.26 -13.86
N LEU A 196 9.00 -11.39 -12.67
CA LEU A 196 9.67 -11.94 -11.50
C LEU A 196 9.76 -13.46 -11.53
N ARG A 197 8.75 -14.11 -12.10
CA ARG A 197 8.71 -15.57 -12.27
C ARG A 197 9.73 -16.07 -13.30
N SER A 198 9.96 -15.31 -14.38
CA SER A 198 10.95 -15.68 -15.41
C SER A 198 12.41 -15.56 -14.94
N ARG A 199 12.72 -14.63 -14.02
CA ARG A 199 14.04 -14.47 -13.40
C ARG A 199 14.42 -15.60 -12.44
N SER A 200 13.51 -16.55 -12.16
CA SER A 200 13.70 -17.63 -11.17
C SER A 200 14.12 -18.97 -11.81
N VAL A 201 14.36 -19.01 -13.13
CA VAL A 201 14.72 -20.23 -13.90
C VAL A 201 16.15 -20.13 -14.47
N SER A 202 16.96 -19.19 -14.00
CA SER A 202 18.38 -19.03 -14.36
C SER A 202 19.22 -18.95 -13.10
#